data_AF-A0A9P6WKG8-F1
#
_entry.id   AF-A0A9P6WKG8-F1
#
_cell.length_a   1.000
_cell.length_b   1.000
_cell.length_c   1.000
_cell.angle_alpha   90.00
_cell.angle_beta   90.00
_cell.angle_gamma   90.00
#
_symmetry.space_group_name_H-M   'P 1'
#
loop_
_entity.id
_entity.type
_entity.pdbx_description
1 polymer ?
#
loop_
_entity_poly.entity_id
_entity_poly.type
_entity_poly.pdbx_seq_one_letter_code
_entity_poly.pdbx_strand_id
1 'polypeptide(L)'
;MDQKEIVAEFKKKGYFDTRRKELFDLFVADETRQQQLEVLLKQLIKCKIEKDPDFFGKNRGKMSALIQTELVKRHVVKEKSKVKSGNRAHFTNNNDLSQPTAVVDGEYSETELLDRINDLLNTFSTSIEENEQFQNDVKAQLKG
;
A
#
# COMPACT_ATOMS: atom_id res chain seq x y z
N MET A 1 -9.80 -26.92 -14.25
CA MET A 1 -8.94 -25.80 -14.65
C MET A 1 -7.74 -25.77 -13.72
N ASP A 2 -6.53 -25.88 -14.25
CA ASP A 2 -5.31 -25.71 -13.47
C ASP A 2 -5.05 -24.20 -13.18
N GLN A 3 -4.28 -23.89 -12.14
CA GLN A 3 -3.93 -22.51 -11.76
C GLN A 3 -3.39 -21.70 -12.95
N LYS A 4 -2.58 -22.34 -13.81
CA LYS A 4 -2.00 -21.70 -14.99
C LYS A 4 -3.06 -21.31 -16.02
N GLU A 5 -4.09 -22.13 -16.20
CA GLU A 5 -5.18 -21.87 -17.13
C GLU A 5 -6.05 -20.72 -16.64
N ILE A 6 -6.37 -20.68 -15.34
CA ILE A 6 -7.11 -19.59 -14.71
C ILE A 6 -6.37 -18.25 -14.88
N VAL A 7 -5.05 -18.25 -14.61
CA VAL A 7 -4.22 -17.04 -14.79
C VAL A 7 -4.17 -16.60 -16.25
N ALA A 8 -4.04 -17.55 -17.19
CA ALA A 8 -4.03 -17.24 -18.62
C ALA A 8 -5.36 -16.64 -19.08
N GLU A 9 -6.47 -17.17 -18.58
CA GLU A 9 -7.81 -16.66 -18.89
C GLU A 9 -8.05 -15.27 -18.31
N PHE A 10 -7.66 -15.04 -17.04
CA PHE A 10 -7.77 -13.71 -16.41
C PHE A 10 -6.94 -12.66 -17.14
N LYS A 11 -5.74 -13.02 -17.61
CA LYS A 11 -4.92 -12.14 -18.46
C LYS A 11 -5.61 -11.86 -19.79
N LYS A 12 -6.11 -12.91 -20.47
CA LYS A 12 -6.76 -12.80 -21.78
C LYS A 12 -8.04 -11.94 -21.72
N LYS A 13 -8.82 -12.09 -20.64
CA LYS A 13 -10.07 -11.33 -20.41
C LYS A 13 -9.83 -9.93 -19.81
N GLY A 14 -8.59 -9.55 -19.50
CA GLY A 14 -8.25 -8.25 -18.93
C GLY A 14 -8.68 -8.05 -17.47
N TYR A 15 -9.10 -9.12 -16.78
CA TYR A 15 -9.65 -9.04 -15.42
C TYR A 15 -8.65 -8.51 -14.39
N PHE A 16 -7.34 -8.75 -14.57
CA PHE A 16 -6.32 -8.18 -13.68
C PHE A 16 -6.28 -6.65 -13.74
N ASP A 17 -6.41 -6.07 -14.92
CA ASP A 17 -6.32 -4.63 -15.09
C ASP A 17 -7.63 -3.95 -14.66
N THR A 18 -8.77 -4.56 -14.99
CA THR A 18 -10.08 -4.14 -14.46
C THR A 18 -10.08 -4.15 -12.94
N ARG A 19 -9.62 -5.23 -12.31
CA ARG A 19 -9.62 -5.35 -10.85
C ARG A 19 -8.64 -4.38 -10.20
N ARG A 20 -7.47 -4.16 -10.81
CA ARG A 20 -6.52 -3.16 -10.34
C ARG A 20 -7.14 -1.76 -10.36
N LYS A 21 -7.90 -1.42 -11.41
CA LYS A 21 -8.60 -0.15 -11.51
C LYS A 21 -9.68 -0.02 -10.44
N GLU A 22 -10.52 -1.04 -10.26
CA GLU A 22 -11.56 -1.03 -9.22
C GLU A 22 -10.98 -0.85 -7.81
N LEU A 23 -9.90 -1.56 -7.49
CA LEU A 23 -9.20 -1.41 -6.21
C LEU A 23 -8.67 0.01 -6.01
N PHE A 24 -8.12 0.60 -7.07
CA PHE A 24 -7.65 1.98 -7.05
C PHE A 24 -8.82 2.96 -6.83
N ASP A 25 -9.93 2.78 -7.55
CA ASP A 25 -11.11 3.62 -7.43
C ASP A 25 -11.72 3.54 -6.01
N LEU A 26 -11.76 2.33 -5.42
CA LEU A 26 -12.17 2.13 -4.02
C LEU A 26 -11.25 2.81 -3.02
N PHE A 27 -9.93 2.77 -3.25
CA PHE A 27 -8.97 3.47 -2.40
C PHE A 27 -9.16 4.99 -2.50
N VAL A 28 -9.34 5.51 -3.71
CA VAL A 28 -9.56 6.94 -3.95
C VAL A 28 -10.87 7.43 -3.35
N ALA A 29 -11.91 6.59 -3.31
CA ALA A 29 -13.18 6.90 -2.66
C ALA A 29 -13.07 6.94 -1.13
N ASP A 30 -12.03 6.37 -0.54
CA ASP A 30 -11.78 6.44 0.90
C ASP A 30 -11.02 7.71 1.28
N GLU A 31 -11.79 8.77 1.55
CA GLU A 31 -11.25 10.08 1.89
C GLU A 31 -10.32 10.05 3.12
N THR A 32 -10.61 9.18 4.10
CA THR A 32 -9.82 9.10 5.33
C THR A 32 -8.44 8.53 5.04
N ARG A 33 -8.38 7.39 4.33
CA ARG A 33 -7.10 6.76 3.96
C ARG A 33 -6.33 7.60 2.95
N GLN A 34 -7.02 8.31 2.06
CA GLN A 34 -6.40 9.26 1.14
C GLN A 34 -5.69 10.39 1.89
N GLN A 35 -6.38 11.03 2.85
CA GLN A 35 -5.79 12.10 3.67
C GLN A 35 -4.59 11.60 4.48
N GLN A 36 -4.70 10.41 5.08
CA GLN A 36 -3.59 9.78 5.80
C GLN A 36 -2.38 9.55 4.89
N LEU A 37 -2.60 9.00 3.69
CA LEU A 37 -1.53 8.78 2.71
C LEU A 37 -0.88 10.11 2.29
N GLU A 38 -1.68 11.14 2.06
CA GLU A 38 -1.18 12.46 1.66
C GLU A 38 -0.27 13.09 2.74
N VAL A 39 -0.68 13.00 4.02
CA VAL A 39 0.13 13.48 5.14
C VAL A 39 1.46 12.74 5.22
N LEU A 40 1.44 11.40 5.14
CA LEU A 40 2.65 10.59 5.19
C LEU A 40 3.59 10.87 4.00
N LEU A 41 3.05 11.04 2.80
CA LEU A 41 3.83 11.38 1.61
C LEU A 41 4.47 12.77 1.72
N LYS A 42 3.72 13.77 2.22
CA LYS A 42 4.25 15.12 2.46
C LYS A 42 5.42 15.10 3.46
N GLN A 43 5.28 14.36 4.55
CA GLN A 43 6.36 14.19 5.53
C GLN A 43 7.58 13.47 4.93
N LEU A 44 7.36 12.41 4.15
CA LEU A 44 8.45 11.69 3.49
C LEU A 44 9.20 12.57 2.50
N ILE A 45 8.46 13.36 1.72
CA ILE A 45 9.02 14.33 0.79
C ILE A 45 9.84 15.38 1.56
N LYS A 46 9.33 15.90 2.67
CA LYS A 46 10.06 16.85 3.53
C LYS A 46 11.40 16.26 3.99
N CYS A 47 11.40 15.03 4.54
CA CYS A 47 12.63 14.35 4.95
C CYS A 47 13.62 14.14 3.79
N LYS A 48 13.12 13.90 2.57
CA LYS A 48 13.98 13.77 1.37
C LYS A 48 14.60 15.11 0.97
N ILE A 49 13.84 16.20 1.01
CA ILE A 49 14.33 17.56 0.72
C ILE A 49 15.37 18.00 1.75
N GLU A 50 15.14 17.74 3.03
CA GLU A 50 16.08 18.11 4.10
C GLU A 50 17.42 17.39 3.96
N LYS A 51 17.40 16.14 3.49
CA LYS A 51 18.62 15.37 3.20
C LYS A 51 19.34 15.82 1.93
N ASP A 52 18.58 16.20 0.89
CA ASP A 52 19.11 16.65 -0.39
C ASP A 52 18.19 17.74 -1.00
N PRO A 53 18.47 19.03 -0.78
CA PRO A 53 17.61 20.12 -1.27
C PRO A 53 17.60 20.24 -2.80
N ASP A 54 18.72 19.89 -3.44
CA ASP A 54 18.92 19.94 -4.89
C ASP A 54 18.06 18.89 -5.65
N PHE A 55 17.63 17.87 -4.91
CA PHE A 55 16.75 16.80 -5.37
C PHE A 55 15.45 17.29 -5.99
N PHE A 56 14.86 18.36 -5.41
CA PHE A 56 13.55 18.87 -5.82
C PHE A 56 13.59 19.70 -7.12
N GLY A 57 14.69 20.44 -7.32
CA GLY A 57 14.82 21.37 -8.44
C GLY A 57 15.08 20.70 -9.78
N LYS A 58 15.78 19.56 -9.78
CA LYS A 58 16.29 18.94 -11.02
C LYS A 58 15.43 17.77 -11.51
N ASN A 59 14.59 17.17 -10.66
CA ASN A 59 14.10 15.80 -10.90
C ASN A 59 12.66 15.52 -10.40
N ARG A 60 11.71 16.45 -10.58
CA ARG A 60 10.29 16.24 -10.18
C ARG A 60 9.70 14.90 -10.65
N GLY A 61 9.97 14.50 -11.89
CA GLY A 61 9.51 13.21 -12.44
C GLY A 61 10.25 11.98 -11.89
N LYS A 62 11.51 12.11 -11.45
CA LYS A 62 12.24 11.00 -10.83
C LYS A 62 11.87 10.81 -9.36
N MET A 63 11.30 11.84 -8.73
CA MET A 63 10.91 11.77 -7.32
C MET A 63 9.83 10.72 -7.06
N SER A 64 8.76 10.73 -7.86
CA SER A 64 7.71 9.72 -7.76
C SER A 64 8.29 8.32 -7.96
N ALA A 65 9.14 8.15 -8.97
CA ALA A 65 9.83 6.88 -9.24
C ALA A 65 10.73 6.44 -8.07
N LEU A 66 11.43 7.36 -7.43
CA LEU A 66 12.31 7.06 -6.29
C LEU A 66 11.51 6.70 -5.04
N ILE A 67 10.47 7.46 -4.71
CA ILE A 67 9.55 7.13 -3.61
C ILE A 67 8.92 5.77 -3.85
N GLN A 68 8.41 5.51 -5.05
CA GLN A 68 7.87 4.20 -5.44
C GLN A 68 8.92 3.10 -5.29
N THR A 69 10.14 3.34 -5.75
CA THR A 69 11.25 2.38 -5.64
C THR A 69 11.55 2.04 -4.18
N GLU A 70 11.63 3.04 -3.30
CA GLU A 70 11.90 2.82 -1.87
C GLU A 70 10.73 2.12 -1.16
N LEU A 71 9.48 2.48 -1.49
CA LEU A 71 8.30 1.77 -0.98
C LEU A 71 8.31 0.29 -1.38
N VAL A 72 8.55 -0.01 -2.66
CA VAL A 72 8.61 -1.38 -3.19
C VAL A 72 9.77 -2.16 -2.56
N LYS A 73 10.97 -1.58 -2.51
CA LYS A 73 12.13 -2.22 -1.85
C LYS A 73 11.81 -2.56 -0.40
N ARG A 74 11.25 -1.60 0.35
CA ARG A 74 10.91 -1.77 1.77
C ARG A 74 9.86 -2.86 1.96
N HIS A 75 8.82 -2.88 1.12
CA HIS A 75 7.80 -3.94 1.11
C HIS A 75 8.42 -5.32 0.88
N VAL A 76 9.24 -5.48 -0.17
CA VAL A 76 9.92 -6.75 -0.47
C VAL A 76 10.83 -7.21 0.67
N VAL A 77 11.55 -6.29 1.31
CA VAL A 77 12.38 -6.60 2.48
C VAL A 77 11.53 -7.05 3.68
N LYS A 78 10.41 -6.37 3.95
CA LYS A 78 9.49 -6.71 5.05
C LYS A 78 8.87 -8.09 4.86
N GLU A 79 8.41 -8.41 3.66
CA GLU A 79 7.83 -9.73 3.34
C GLU A 79 8.86 -10.87 3.45
N LYS A 80 10.10 -10.65 2.99
CA LYS A 80 11.19 -11.64 3.16
C LYS A 80 11.54 -11.90 4.63
N SER A 81 11.43 -10.88 5.48
CA SER A 81 11.69 -11.00 6.92
C SER A 81 10.57 -11.76 7.65
N LYS A 82 9.31 -11.61 7.23
CA LYS A 82 8.18 -12.39 7.78
C LYS A 82 8.31 -13.90 7.50
N VAL A 83 8.74 -14.28 6.29
CA VAL A 83 8.88 -15.70 5.89
C VAL A 83 9.98 -16.43 6.68
N LYS A 84 10.99 -15.72 7.20
CA LYS A 84 12.05 -16.32 8.03
C LYS A 84 11.69 -16.48 9.51
N SER A 85 10.63 -15.82 9.98
CA SER A 85 10.20 -15.84 11.38
C SER A 85 8.92 -16.66 11.54
N GLY A 86 8.96 -17.93 11.12
CA GLY A 86 7.93 -18.91 11.45
C GLY A 86 8.05 -19.39 12.90
N ASN A 87 7.81 -18.50 13.87
CA ASN A 87 7.31 -18.74 15.24
C ASN A 87 7.59 -17.53 16.14
N ARG A 88 6.52 -17.02 16.78
CA ARG A 88 6.38 -15.80 17.64
C ARG A 88 6.39 -14.48 16.85
N ALA A 89 5.46 -13.54 17.02
CA ALA A 89 4.43 -13.32 18.04
C ALA A 89 3.20 -12.65 17.42
N HIS A 90 2.04 -12.92 18.02
CA HIS A 90 0.82 -12.15 17.87
C HIS A 90 1.11 -10.71 18.33
N PHE A 91 1.29 -9.78 17.39
CA PHE A 91 1.33 -8.37 17.71
C PHE A 91 -0.12 -7.87 17.74
N THR A 92 -0.74 -7.89 18.92
CA THR A 92 -1.96 -7.12 19.18
C THR A 92 -1.59 -5.65 19.19
N ASN A 93 -1.75 -4.94 18.08
CA ASN A 93 -1.78 -3.49 18.08
C ASN A 93 -3.25 -3.05 18.04
N ASN A 94 -3.81 -2.82 19.23
CA ASN A 94 -4.93 -1.91 19.41
C ASN A 94 -4.40 -0.50 19.15
N ASN A 95 -4.33 -0.08 17.90
CA ASN A 95 -4.38 1.34 17.56
C ASN A 95 -5.69 1.56 16.86
N ASP A 96 -6.66 1.97 17.67
CA ASP A 96 -7.90 2.59 17.27
C ASP A 96 -7.59 3.69 16.24
N LEU A 97 -7.85 3.39 14.97
CA LEU A 97 -7.64 4.27 13.83
C LEU A 97 -8.84 5.23 13.66
N SER A 98 -9.52 5.54 14.76
CA SER A 98 -10.73 6.37 14.83
C SER A 98 -10.47 7.69 15.57
N GLN A 99 -9.30 8.31 15.38
CA GLN A 99 -9.11 9.70 15.77
C GLN A 99 -8.37 10.49 14.68
N PRO A 100 -8.89 11.67 14.28
CA PRO A 100 -8.12 12.64 13.53
C PRO A 100 -7.10 13.23 14.49
N THR A 101 -5.95 12.58 14.64
CA THR A 101 -4.95 13.05 15.59
C THR A 101 -4.26 14.28 15.01
N ALA A 102 -4.32 15.32 15.84
CA ALA A 102 -3.70 16.61 15.66
C ALA A 102 -2.26 16.50 15.12
N VAL A 103 -1.85 17.57 14.43
CA VAL A 103 -0.51 17.81 13.91
C VAL A 103 0.52 17.65 15.03
N VAL A 104 1.02 16.44 15.26
CA VAL A 104 2.15 16.17 16.15
C VAL A 104 3.39 16.28 15.30
N ASP A 105 4.15 17.35 15.53
CA ASP A 105 5.47 17.68 14.98
C ASP A 105 6.56 16.70 15.48
N GLY A 106 6.24 15.40 15.50
CA GLY A 106 7.22 14.34 15.72
C GLY A 106 7.86 13.99 14.39
N GLU A 107 9.16 14.25 14.25
CA GLU A 107 9.93 13.82 13.08
C GLU A 107 9.97 12.29 13.02
N TYR A 108 9.02 11.71 12.28
CA TYR A 108 9.15 10.31 11.87
C TYR A 108 10.39 10.18 11.00
N SER A 109 11.21 9.16 11.29
CA SER A 109 12.30 8.80 10.40
C SER A 109 11.75 8.39 9.03
N GLU A 110 12.57 8.55 7.99
CA GLU A 110 12.23 8.12 6.64
C GLU A 110 11.77 6.65 6.59
N THR A 111 12.43 5.78 7.38
CA THR A 111 12.08 4.36 7.47
C THR A 111 10.71 4.12 8.08
N GLU A 112 10.35 4.87 9.13
CA GLU A 112 9.03 4.77 9.76
C GLU A 112 7.92 5.28 8.83
N LEU A 113 8.18 6.34 8.06
CA LEU A 113 7.25 6.85 7.07
C LEU A 113 6.99 5.82 5.97
N LEU A 114 8.05 5.20 5.44
CA LEU A 114 7.92 4.12 4.44
C LEU A 114 7.16 2.90 5.00
N ASP A 115 7.39 2.55 6.26
CA ASP A 115 6.68 1.45 6.92
C ASP A 115 5.20 1.75 7.11
N ARG A 116 4.86 2.96 7.58
CA ARG A 116 3.48 3.40 7.75
C ARG A 116 2.70 3.47 6.45
N ILE A 117 3.33 3.96 5.37
CA ILE A 117 2.70 3.98 4.04
C ILE A 117 2.41 2.54 3.58
N ASN A 118 3.38 1.63 3.71
CA ASN A 118 3.17 0.23 3.36
C ASN A 118 2.09 -0.43 4.21
N ASP A 119 2.04 -0.14 5.52
CA ASP A 119 1.03 -0.68 6.42
C ASP A 119 -0.37 -0.15 6.10
N LEU A 120 -0.51 1.14 5.80
CA LEU A 120 -1.77 1.72 5.35
C LEU A 120 -2.32 1.02 4.08
N LEU A 121 -1.45 0.81 3.09
CA LEU A 121 -1.82 0.15 1.83
C LEU A 121 -2.13 -1.34 2.04
N ASN A 122 -1.39 -2.01 2.92
CA ASN A 122 -1.63 -3.42 3.27
C ASN A 122 -2.95 -3.57 4.03
N THR A 123 -3.23 -2.74 5.03
CA THR A 123 -4.49 -2.77 5.77
C THR A 123 -5.68 -2.50 4.85
N PHE A 124 -5.56 -1.58 3.88
CA PHE A 124 -6.57 -1.41 2.85
C PHE A 124 -6.77 -2.71 2.05
N SER A 125 -5.69 -3.28 1.53
CA SER A 125 -5.73 -4.50 0.73
C SER A 125 -6.38 -5.66 1.48
N THR A 126 -5.99 -5.89 2.74
CA THR A 126 -6.59 -6.91 3.62
C THR A 126 -8.06 -6.63 3.88
N SER A 127 -8.45 -5.37 4.17
CA SER A 127 -9.86 -5.04 4.40
C SER A 127 -10.75 -5.30 3.17
N ILE A 128 -10.18 -5.21 1.97
CA ILE A 128 -10.88 -5.53 0.73
C ILE A 128 -10.89 -7.04 0.48
N GLU A 129 -9.80 -7.75 0.75
CA GLU A 129 -9.75 -9.21 0.64
C GLU A 129 -10.72 -9.90 1.60
N GLU A 130 -10.91 -9.37 2.80
CA GLU A 130 -11.87 -9.88 3.79
C GLU A 130 -13.32 -9.49 3.47
N ASN A 131 -13.55 -8.60 2.51
CA ASN A 131 -14.89 -8.19 2.11
C ASN A 131 -15.62 -9.35 1.39
N GLU A 132 -16.71 -9.84 1.98
CA GLU A 132 -17.46 -10.98 1.44
C GLU A 132 -18.02 -10.72 0.03
N GLN A 133 -18.47 -9.50 -0.25
CA GLN A 133 -18.96 -9.14 -1.59
C GLN A 133 -17.82 -9.23 -2.62
N PHE A 134 -16.65 -8.71 -2.27
CA PHE A 134 -15.45 -8.79 -3.10
C PHE A 134 -15.07 -10.25 -3.41
N GLN A 135 -15.12 -11.13 -2.41
CA GLN A 135 -14.84 -12.56 -2.56
C GLN A 135 -15.88 -13.27 -3.43
N ASN A 136 -17.15 -12.89 -3.30
CA ASN A 136 -18.24 -13.44 -4.11
C ASN A 136 -18.14 -13.02 -5.58
N ASP A 137 -17.77 -11.77 -5.85
CA ASP A 137 -17.57 -11.28 -7.22
C ASP A 137 -16.42 -12.02 -7.92
N VAL A 138 -15.30 -12.25 -7.22
CA VAL A 138 -14.18 -13.04 -7.75
C VAL A 138 -14.61 -14.48 -8.04
N LYS A 139 -15.37 -15.10 -7.14
CA LYS A 139 -15.90 -16.46 -7.35
C LYS A 139 -16.89 -16.53 -8.50
N ALA A 140 -17.69 -15.49 -8.73
CA ALA A 140 -18.62 -15.43 -9.87
C ALA A 140 -17.86 -15.33 -11.20
N GLN A 141 -16.80 -14.51 -11.27
CA GLN A 141 -15.94 -14.39 -12.45
C GLN A 141 -15.18 -15.68 -12.80
N LEU A 142 -14.94 -16.56 -11.81
CA LEU A 142 -14.31 -17.87 -12.00
C LEU A 142 -15.29 -18.98 -12.46
N LYS A 143 -16.60 -18.77 -12.32
CA LYS A 143 -17.63 -19.76 -12.66
C LYS A 143 -18.29 -19.52 -14.03
N GLY A 144 -17.97 -18.41 -14.70
CA GLY A 144 -18.52 -18.03 -16.02
C GLY A 144 -17.49 -18.10 -17.14
#